data_AF-A0A351K5N2-F1
#
_entry.id   AF-A0A351K5N2-F1
#
_cell.length_a   1.000
_cell.length_b   1.000
_cell.length_c   1.000
_cell.angle_alpha   90.00
_cell.angle_beta   90.00
_cell.angle_gamma   90.00
#
_symmetry.space_group_name_H-M   'P 1'
#
loop_
_entity.id
_entity.type
_entity.pdbx_description
1 polymer ?
#
loop_
_entity_poly.entity_id
_entity_poly.type
_entity_poly.pdbx_seq_one_letter_code
_entity_poly.pdbx_strand_id
1 'polypeptide(L)'
;MTVRYDHTVANPGDISELVIRPALEYVIEFVRQGRVSDPGFRYPAHLRQLLARPRLLKSDLRRVRKAVDGDEEFRALMASSMPEDVDLIVRWWITRPEGWEDLILAETEERARQTEDAHAAADVVREQ
;
A
#
# COMPACT_ATOMS: atom_id res chain seq x y z
N MET A 1 -19.56 -14.50 23.04
CA MET A 1 -18.17 -14.92 23.31
C MET A 1 -17.29 -14.13 22.36
N THR A 2 -16.78 -13.00 22.83
CA THR A 2 -16.12 -11.98 22.01
C THR A 2 -14.69 -12.44 21.72
N VAL A 3 -14.39 -12.74 20.46
CA VAL A 3 -13.02 -13.02 20.02
C VAL A 3 -12.24 -11.72 20.11
N ARG A 4 -11.46 -11.54 21.17
CA ARG A 4 -10.42 -10.53 21.21
C ARG A 4 -9.30 -11.02 20.30
N TYR A 5 -9.22 -10.49 19.09
CA TYR A 5 -7.98 -10.56 18.34
C TYR A 5 -7.00 -9.63 19.05
N ASP A 6 -6.03 -10.25 19.72
CA ASP A 6 -4.81 -9.58 20.18
C ASP A 6 -3.98 -9.27 18.93
N HIS A 7 -4.39 -8.26 18.15
CA HIS A 7 -3.60 -7.73 17.04
C HIS A 7 -2.59 -6.70 17.56
N THR A 8 -1.82 -7.06 18.59
CA THR A 8 -0.59 -6.31 18.83
C THR A 8 0.35 -6.67 17.69
N VAL A 9 0.34 -5.90 16.60
CA VAL A 9 1.33 -6.02 15.53
C VAL A 9 2.67 -5.57 16.13
N ALA A 10 3.37 -6.52 16.76
CA ALA A 10 4.55 -6.28 17.57
C ALA A 10 5.75 -5.79 16.73
N ASN A 11 5.63 -5.77 15.41
CA ASN A 11 6.67 -5.29 14.50
C ASN A 11 6.03 -4.70 13.23
N PRO A 12 6.42 -3.48 12.77
CA PRO A 12 5.98 -2.92 11.48
C PRO A 12 6.32 -3.81 10.26
N GLY A 13 7.07 -4.90 10.47
CA GLY A 13 7.41 -5.93 9.51
C GLY A 13 6.32 -6.97 9.20
N ASP A 14 5.28 -7.10 10.03
CA ASP A 14 4.38 -8.28 9.96
C ASP A 14 3.22 -8.16 8.95
N ILE A 15 2.92 -6.96 8.44
CA ILE A 15 1.92 -6.80 7.38
C ILE A 15 2.43 -7.38 6.06
N SER A 16 1.68 -8.32 5.47
CA SER A 16 2.02 -8.95 4.18
C SER A 16 2.14 -7.92 3.05
N GLU A 17 3.12 -8.06 2.16
CA GLU A 17 3.26 -7.14 1.00
C GLU A 17 2.06 -7.19 0.05
N LEU A 18 1.23 -8.24 0.12
CA LEU A 18 -0.01 -8.32 -0.64
C LEU A 18 -1.08 -7.36 -0.11
N VAL A 19 -1.14 -7.14 1.21
CA VAL A 19 -2.08 -6.22 1.85
C VAL A 19 -1.74 -4.78 1.47
N ILE A 20 -0.46 -4.42 1.55
CA ILE A 20 0.04 -3.08 1.17
C ILE A 20 0.41 -2.96 -0.31
N ARG A 21 0.02 -3.91 -1.16
CA ARG A 21 0.29 -3.85 -2.61
C ARG A 21 -0.11 -2.49 -3.21
N PRO A 22 -1.29 -1.92 -2.92
CA PRO A 22 -1.67 -0.61 -3.47
C PRO A 22 -0.64 0.47 -3.16
N ALA A 23 -0.10 0.49 -1.93
CA ALA A 23 0.93 1.43 -1.51
C ALA A 23 2.26 1.24 -2.25
N LEU A 24 2.67 -0.01 -2.44
CA LEU A 24 3.91 -0.34 -3.15
C LEU A 24 3.84 -0.05 -4.65
N GLU A 25 2.68 -0.25 -5.26
CA GLU A 25 2.43 0.12 -6.66
C GLU A 25 2.37 1.65 -6.80
N TYR A 26 1.71 2.35 -5.87
CA TYR A 26 1.69 3.81 -5.81
C TYR A 26 3.10 4.42 -5.76
N VAL A 27 4.03 3.84 -4.98
CA VAL A 27 5.42 4.33 -4.93
C VAL A 27 6.08 4.31 -6.31
N ILE A 28 5.88 3.26 -7.09
CA ILE A 28 6.47 3.16 -8.44
C ILE A 28 5.87 4.22 -9.36
N GLU A 29 4.56 4.44 -9.30
CA GLU A 29 3.89 5.48 -10.08
C GLU A 29 4.31 6.88 -9.66
N PHE A 30 4.43 7.15 -8.35
CA PHE A 30 4.93 8.41 -7.83
C PHE A 30 6.32 8.74 -8.38
N VAL A 31 7.24 7.77 -8.37
CA VAL A 31 8.59 7.96 -8.94
C VAL A 31 8.55 8.14 -10.46
N ARG A 32 7.71 7.40 -11.17
CA ARG A 32 7.54 7.57 -12.63
C ARG A 32 7.09 8.98 -12.96
N GLN A 33 6.06 9.47 -12.27
CA GLN A 33 5.53 10.82 -12.46
C GLN A 33 6.56 11.88 -12.08
N GLY A 34 7.20 11.75 -10.92
CA GLY A 34 8.25 12.66 -10.48
C GLY A 34 9.39 12.80 -11.51
N ARG A 35 9.82 11.70 -12.11
CA ARG A 35 10.87 11.71 -13.16
C ARG A 35 10.43 12.32 -14.49
N VAL A 36 9.13 12.27 -14.81
CA VAL A 36 8.59 12.93 -16.01
C VAL A 36 8.57 14.44 -15.80
N SER A 37 8.20 14.90 -14.60
CA SER A 37 8.15 16.32 -14.25
C SER A 37 9.53 16.93 -13.99
N ASP A 38 10.44 16.20 -13.36
CA ASP A 38 11.80 16.62 -13.02
C ASP A 38 12.81 15.50 -13.31
N PRO A 39 13.69 15.66 -14.32
CA PRO A 39 14.77 14.72 -14.58
C PRO A 39 15.74 14.52 -13.40
N GLY A 40 15.85 15.51 -12.49
CA GLY A 40 16.65 15.48 -11.28
C GLY A 40 15.96 14.86 -10.05
N PHE A 41 14.74 14.34 -10.22
CA PHE A 41 13.94 13.79 -9.12
C PHE A 41 14.70 12.69 -8.35
N ARG A 42 14.84 12.89 -7.03
CA ARG A 42 15.58 11.99 -6.13
C ARG A 42 14.68 10.86 -5.63
N TYR A 43 15.14 9.63 -5.74
CA TYR A 43 14.46 8.44 -5.24
C TYR A 43 15.46 7.32 -4.91
N PRO A 44 15.08 6.32 -4.10
CA PRO A 44 15.97 5.20 -3.76
C PRO A 44 16.47 4.46 -4.99
N ALA A 45 17.80 4.34 -5.14
CA ALA A 45 18.42 3.74 -6.32
C ALA A 45 17.96 2.30 -6.60
N HIS A 46 17.57 1.55 -5.56
CA HIS A 46 17.04 0.20 -5.66
C HIS A 46 15.73 0.10 -6.45
N LEU A 47 14.96 1.19 -6.54
CA LEU A 47 13.71 1.22 -7.32
C LEU A 47 13.95 1.34 -8.83
N ARG A 48 15.14 1.78 -9.26
CA ARG A 48 15.43 2.12 -10.67
C ARG A 48 15.09 1.00 -11.64
N GLN A 49 15.41 -0.25 -11.30
CA GLN A 49 15.14 -1.40 -12.18
C GLN A 49 13.65 -1.78 -12.22
N LEU A 50 12.87 -1.37 -11.22
CA LEU A 50 11.45 -1.66 -11.12
C LEU A 50 10.61 -0.67 -11.93
N LEU A 51 11.11 0.55 -12.18
CA LEU A 51 10.42 1.58 -12.95
C LEU A 51 10.10 1.17 -14.40
N ALA A 52 10.86 0.22 -14.96
CA ALA A 52 10.61 -0.29 -16.32
C ALA A 52 9.60 -1.46 -16.35
N ARG A 53 9.16 -1.97 -15.20
CA ARG A 53 8.29 -3.16 -15.13
C ARG A 53 6.84 -2.77 -15.39
N PRO A 54 6.15 -3.37 -16.38
CA PRO A 54 4.73 -3.07 -16.60
C PRO A 54 3.84 -3.56 -15.45
N ARG A 55 4.29 -4.60 -14.72
CA ARG A 55 3.60 -5.14 -13.56
C ARG A 55 4.61 -5.63 -12.52
N LEU A 56 4.35 -5.37 -11.24
CA LEU A 56 5.19 -5.83 -10.13
C LEU A 56 4.84 -7.26 -9.72
N LEU A 57 5.86 -8.12 -9.68
CA LEU A 57 5.77 -9.47 -9.12
C LEU A 57 5.87 -9.44 -7.60
N LYS A 58 5.53 -10.55 -6.94
CA LYS A 58 5.62 -10.67 -5.46
C LYS A 58 7.04 -10.36 -4.94
N SER A 59 8.07 -10.79 -5.66
CA SER A 59 9.47 -10.47 -5.32
C SER A 59 9.82 -9.00 -5.47
N ASP A 60 9.16 -8.29 -6.40
CA ASP A 60 9.39 -6.87 -6.63
C ASP A 60 8.78 -6.04 -5.50
N LEU A 61 7.57 -6.40 -5.04
CA LEU A 61 6.91 -5.74 -3.90
C LEU A 61 7.82 -5.70 -2.66
N ARG A 62 8.45 -6.82 -2.32
CA ARG A 62 9.39 -6.89 -1.20
C ARG A 62 10.60 -5.95 -1.38
N ARG A 63 11.07 -5.78 -2.62
CA ARG A 63 12.16 -4.85 -2.92
C ARG A 63 11.72 -3.40 -2.78
N VAL A 64 10.51 -3.06 -3.25
CA VAL A 64 9.94 -1.72 -3.05
C VAL A 64 9.83 -1.40 -1.57
N ARG A 65 9.23 -2.30 -0.78
CA ARG A 65 9.09 -2.13 0.67
C ARG A 65 10.43 -1.82 1.33
N LYS A 66 11.44 -2.66 1.11
CA LYS A 66 12.77 -2.46 1.70
C LYS A 66 13.40 -1.12 1.32
N ALA A 67 13.21 -0.67 0.08
CA ALA A 67 13.76 0.59 -0.39
C ALA A 67 13.10 1.80 0.29
N VAL A 68 11.78 1.75 0.52
CA VAL A 68 11.03 2.83 1.19
C VAL A 68 11.19 2.79 2.71
N ASP A 69 11.25 1.60 3.30
CA ASP A 69 11.49 1.42 4.73
C ASP A 69 12.83 2.01 5.15
N GLY A 70 13.87 1.82 4.31
CA GLY A 70 15.22 2.32 4.54
C GLY A 70 15.48 3.77 4.12
N ASP A 71 14.48 4.48 3.58
CA ASP A 71 14.62 5.86 3.11
C ASP A 71 13.48 6.74 3.66
N GLU A 72 13.72 7.29 4.84
CA GLU A 72 12.75 8.14 5.54
C GLU A 72 12.52 9.48 4.85
N GLU A 73 13.56 10.09 4.28
CA GLU A 73 13.44 11.35 3.53
C GLU A 73 12.51 11.18 2.32
N PHE A 74 12.69 10.09 1.57
CA PHE A 74 11.83 9.77 0.44
C PHE A 74 10.38 9.51 0.87
N ARG A 75 10.17 8.85 2.01
CA ARG A 75 8.83 8.62 2.57
C ARG A 75 8.17 9.94 3.00
N ALA A 76 8.90 10.84 3.65
CA ALA A 76 8.41 12.16 4.03
C ALA A 76 8.06 13.03 2.81
N LEU A 77 8.87 12.96 1.75
CA LEU A 77 8.57 13.61 0.47
C LEU A 77 7.23 13.13 -0.10
N MET A 78 7.03 11.80 -0.19
CA MET A 78 5.76 11.24 -0.65
C MET A 78 4.59 11.73 0.19
N ALA A 79 4.70 11.65 1.53
CA ALA A 79 3.66 12.09 2.44
C ALA A 79 3.23 13.56 2.20
N SER A 80 4.19 14.44 1.92
CA SER A 80 3.94 15.87 1.67
C SER A 80 3.25 16.16 0.32
N SER A 81 3.37 15.24 -0.64
CA SER A 81 2.91 15.43 -2.02
C SER A 81 1.67 14.60 -2.37
N MET A 82 1.13 13.86 -1.40
CA MET A 82 -0.06 13.04 -1.58
C MET A 82 -1.32 13.89 -1.75
N PRO A 83 -2.18 13.57 -2.73
CA PRO A 83 -3.49 14.20 -2.82
C PRO A 83 -4.40 13.73 -1.68
N GLU A 84 -5.46 14.48 -1.37
CA GLU A 84 -6.36 14.17 -0.25
C GLU A 84 -7.11 12.85 -0.45
N ASP A 85 -7.53 12.57 -1.68
CA ASP A 85 -8.33 11.42 -2.12
C ASP A 85 -7.53 10.14 -2.37
N VAL A 86 -6.23 10.12 -2.02
CA VAL A 86 -5.42 8.90 -2.12
C VAL A 86 -5.99 7.78 -1.24
N ASP A 87 -5.89 6.54 -1.74
CA ASP A 87 -6.31 5.34 -1.02
C ASP A 87 -5.74 5.30 0.41
N LEU A 88 -6.58 4.91 1.38
CA LEU A 88 -6.24 4.94 2.80
C LEU A 88 -5.05 4.03 3.16
N ILE A 89 -4.95 2.84 2.55
CA ILE A 89 -3.82 1.92 2.77
C ILE A 89 -2.53 2.56 2.28
N VAL A 90 -2.58 3.25 1.14
CA VAL A 90 -1.43 4.02 0.61
C VAL A 90 -1.03 5.11 1.60
N ARG A 91 -2.01 5.92 2.05
CA ARG A 91 -1.79 7.02 2.99
C ARG A 91 -1.12 6.51 4.27
N TRP A 92 -1.75 5.57 4.97
CA TRP A 92 -1.30 5.11 6.28
C TRP A 92 0.05 4.40 6.22
N TRP A 93 0.33 3.62 5.18
CA TRP A 93 1.63 2.95 5.05
C TRP A 93 2.78 3.95 4.87
N ILE A 94 2.53 5.07 4.17
CA ILE A 94 3.52 6.10 3.91
C ILE A 94 3.65 7.06 5.10
N THR A 95 2.55 7.55 5.66
CA THR A 95 2.59 8.53 6.76
C THR A 95 2.88 7.91 8.12
N ARG A 96 2.61 6.61 8.29
CA ARG A 96 2.80 5.85 9.54
C ARG A 96 2.31 6.59 10.79
N PRO A 97 1.03 7.03 10.84
CA PRO A 97 0.45 7.52 12.08
C PRO A 97 0.50 6.43 13.16
N GLU A 98 0.30 6.82 14.41
CA GLU A 98 0.17 5.84 15.50
C GLU A 98 -0.92 4.81 15.17
N GLY A 99 -0.60 3.51 15.32
CA GLY A 99 -1.52 2.40 15.02
C GLY A 99 -1.83 2.21 13.52
N TRP A 100 -1.00 2.73 12.61
CA TRP A 100 -1.22 2.58 11.17
C TRP A 100 -1.37 1.13 10.71
N GLU A 101 -0.73 0.18 11.39
CA GLU A 101 -0.85 -1.24 11.08
C GLU A 101 -2.29 -1.74 11.26
N ASP A 102 -2.89 -1.43 12.40
CA ASP A 102 -4.26 -1.83 12.73
C ASP A 102 -5.28 -1.17 11.80
N LEU A 103 -5.03 0.10 11.43
CA LEU A 103 -5.87 0.80 10.46
C LEU A 103 -5.88 0.08 9.11
N ILE A 104 -4.72 -0.34 8.61
CA ILE A 104 -4.60 -1.09 7.35
C ILE A 104 -5.30 -2.44 7.44
N LEU A 105 -5.14 -3.17 8.55
CA LEU A 105 -5.78 -4.47 8.74
C LEU A 105 -7.31 -4.33 8.77
N ALA A 106 -7.84 -3.39 9.56
CA ALA A 106 -9.28 -3.14 9.67
C ALA A 106 -9.91 -2.76 8.31
N GLU A 107 -9.25 -1.88 7.55
CA GLU A 107 -9.69 -1.48 6.21
C GLU A 107 -9.65 -2.65 5.22
N THR A 108 -8.64 -3.52 5.31
CA THR A 108 -8.55 -4.71 4.46
C THR A 108 -9.68 -5.70 4.74
N GLU A 109 -10.01 -5.90 6.02
CA GLU A 109 -11.13 -6.75 6.45
C GLU A 109 -12.48 -6.18 6.01
N GLU A 110 -12.67 -4.87 6.09
CA GLU A 110 -13.88 -4.18 5.61
C GLU A 110 -14.05 -4.36 4.09
N ARG A 111 -12.98 -4.17 3.31
CA ARG A 111 -13.01 -4.40 1.85
C ARG A 111 -13.33 -5.84 1.48
N ALA A 112 -12.81 -6.80 2.24
CA ALA A 112 -13.12 -8.21 2.03
C ALA A 112 -14.61 -8.48 2.23
N ARG A 113 -15.20 -7.97 3.32
CA ARG A 113 -16.65 -8.08 3.60
C ARG A 113 -17.49 -7.46 2.49
N GLN A 114 -17.14 -6.25 2.03
CA GLN A 114 -17.86 -5.59 0.94
C GLN A 114 -17.80 -6.36 -0.38
N THR A 115 -16.68 -7.03 -0.66
CA THR A 115 -16.53 -7.85 -1.86
C THR A 115 -17.40 -9.12 -1.77
N GLU A 116 -17.44 -9.76 -0.61
CA GLU A 116 -18.31 -10.91 -0.35
C GLU A 116 -19.80 -10.56 -0.48
N ASP A 117 -20.22 -9.44 0.11
CA ASP A 117 -21.59 -8.94 0.01
C ASP A 117 -21.98 -8.61 -1.44
N ALA A 118 -21.08 -7.96 -2.19
CA ALA A 118 -21.30 -7.67 -3.62
C ALA A 118 -21.38 -8.93 -4.48
N HIS A 119 -20.56 -9.94 -4.19
CA HIS A 119 -20.61 -11.23 -4.88
C HIS A 119 -21.91 -11.98 -4.56
N ALA A 120 -22.35 -11.99 -3.30
CA ALA A 120 -23.62 -12.58 -2.91
C ALA A 120 -24.82 -11.89 -3.58
N ALA A 121 -24.80 -10.55 -3.66
CA ALA A 121 -25.84 -9.79 -4.37
C ALA A 121 -25.87 -10.09 -5.88
N ALA A 122 -24.70 -10.24 -6.52
CA ALA A 122 -24.61 -10.56 -7.94
C ALA A 122 -25.09 -11.97 -8.29
N ASP A 123 -24.95 -12.93 -7.38
CA ASP A 123 -25.42 -14.31 -7.55
C ASP A 123 -26.95 -14.38 -7.49
N VAL A 124 -27.56 -13.70 -6.51
CA VAL A 124 -29.03 -13.60 -6.36
C VAL A 124 -29.70 -12.97 -7.59
N VAL A 125 -29.06 -12.00 -8.24
CA VAL A 125 -29.59 -11.35 -9.46
C VAL A 125 -29.50 -12.25 -10.69
N ARG A 126 -28.60 -13.25 -10.71
CA ARG A 126 -28.45 -14.17 -11.85
C ARG A 126 -29.45 -15.34 -11.80
N GLU A 127 -29.96 -15.68 -10.62
CA GLU A 127 -30.94 -16.77 -10.42
C GLU A 127 -32.41 -16.32 -10.59
N GLN A 128 -32.67 -15.04 -10.89
CA GLN A 128 -34.00 -14.44 -11.11
C GLN A 128 -34.19 -14.07 -12.59
#